data_AF-A0A1J6XXG3-F1
#
_entry.id   AF-A0A1J6XXG3-F1
#
_cell.length_a   1.000
_cell.length_b   1.000
_cell.length_c   1.000
_cell.angle_alpha   90.00
_cell.angle_beta   90.00
_cell.angle_gamma   90.00
#
_symmetry.space_group_name_H-M   'P 1'
#
loop_
_entity.id
_entity.type
_entity.pdbx_description
1 polymer ?
#
loop_
_entity_poly.entity_id
_entity_poly.type
_entity_poly.pdbx_seq_one_letter_code
_entity_poly.pdbx_strand_id
1 'polypeptide(L)'
;MRTDDLAVALDALADVLIPGTEEWPAPSELKLGADLIARLREQETNALRAAVTALESAGWHSSTTDAERVARMSQFAESEPELFEILRRCVYFGYYAQPRVVSVLRGLGYDINEAPQPRGYRMDPLTTKDVAGVDTRRLVWIPANRVGTVLRRAS
;
A
#
# COMPACT_ATOMS: atom_id res chain seq x y z
N MET A 1 9.32 -14.34 15.70
CA MET A 1 10.07 -13.15 15.22
C MET A 1 9.78 -11.95 16.13
N ARG A 2 10.81 -11.23 16.60
CA ARG A 2 10.63 -10.01 17.42
C ARG A 2 10.17 -8.84 16.54
N THR A 3 9.82 -7.71 17.14
CA THR A 3 9.38 -6.51 16.39
C THR A 3 10.53 -5.88 15.59
N ASP A 4 11.72 -5.78 16.17
CA ASP A 4 12.90 -5.25 15.49
C ASP A 4 13.31 -6.14 14.30
N ASP A 5 13.30 -7.46 14.50
CA ASP A 5 13.57 -8.43 13.43
C ASP A 5 12.54 -8.31 12.29
N LEU A 6 11.25 -8.12 12.62
CA LEU A 6 10.20 -7.92 11.64
C LEU A 6 10.40 -6.64 10.84
N ALA A 7 10.83 -5.54 11.47
CA ALA A 7 11.10 -4.29 10.78
C ALA A 7 12.20 -4.46 9.72
N VAL A 8 13.30 -5.12 10.10
CA VAL A 8 14.42 -5.39 9.19
C VAL A 8 14.01 -6.33 8.05
N ALA A 9 13.24 -7.38 8.35
CA ALA A 9 12.72 -8.28 7.32
C ALA A 9 11.78 -7.54 6.34
N LEU A 10 10.93 -6.64 6.85
CA LEU A 10 10.04 -5.81 6.05
C LEU A 10 10.79 -4.85 5.13
N ASP A 11 11.87 -4.22 5.60
CA ASP A 11 12.70 -3.37 4.75
C ASP A 11 13.32 -4.18 3.60
N ALA A 12 13.92 -5.33 3.91
CA ALA A 12 14.56 -6.17 2.91
C ALA A 12 13.58 -6.76 1.88
N LEU A 13 12.36 -7.11 2.29
CA LEU A 13 11.33 -7.59 1.36
C LEU A 13 10.72 -6.45 0.55
N ALA A 14 10.56 -5.27 1.16
CA ALA A 14 10.02 -4.11 0.47
C ALA A 14 10.95 -3.66 -0.66
N ASP A 15 12.27 -3.72 -0.46
CA ASP A 15 13.26 -3.44 -1.52
C ASP A 15 13.12 -4.38 -2.74
N VAL A 16 12.59 -5.60 -2.55
CA VAL A 16 12.29 -6.53 -3.66
C VAL A 16 11.02 -6.11 -4.40
N LEU A 17 10.00 -5.64 -3.67
CA LEU A 17 8.71 -5.21 -4.25
C LEU A 17 8.81 -3.84 -4.94
N ILE A 18 9.62 -2.95 -4.37
CA ILE A 18 9.83 -1.58 -4.85
C ILE A 18 11.33 -1.33 -4.87
N PRO A 19 12.03 -1.76 -5.94
CA PRO A 19 13.46 -1.51 -6.10
C PRO A 19 13.73 0.00 -6.13
N GLY A 20 14.68 0.46 -5.32
CA GLY A 20 15.15 1.84 -5.34
C GLY A 20 15.88 2.18 -6.65
N THR A 21 15.91 3.47 -6.98
CA THR A 21 16.69 4.05 -8.08
C THR A 21 17.35 5.34 -7.60
N GLU A 22 18.10 6.03 -8.47
CA GLU A 22 18.70 7.32 -8.13
C GLU A 22 17.65 8.38 -7.75
N GLU A 23 16.50 8.37 -8.42
CA GLU A 23 15.40 9.32 -8.20
C GLU A 23 14.42 8.85 -7.11
N TRP A 24 14.26 7.53 -6.96
CA TRP A 24 13.30 6.92 -6.04
C TRP A 24 14.00 6.20 -4.89
N PRO A 25 13.83 6.65 -3.64
CA PRO A 25 14.51 6.02 -2.50
C PRO A 25 14.07 4.56 -2.34
N ALA A 26 15.01 3.67 -2.02
CA ALA A 26 14.64 2.31 -1.61
C ALA A 26 13.82 2.34 -0.30
N PRO A 27 12.83 1.46 -0.12
CA PRO A 27 12.09 1.33 1.14
C PRO A 27 12.96 1.26 2.40
N SER A 28 14.07 0.51 2.37
CA SER A 28 14.98 0.38 3.50
C SER A 28 15.70 1.69 3.88
N GLU A 29 16.01 2.57 2.92
CA GLU A 29 16.54 3.91 3.20
C GLU A 29 15.56 4.77 4.01
N LEU A 30 14.27 4.50 3.84
CA LEU A 30 13.18 5.21 4.52
C LEU A 30 12.82 4.56 5.86
N LYS A 31 13.42 3.41 6.21
CA LYS A 31 13.05 2.58 7.37
C LYS A 31 11.57 2.23 7.37
N LEU A 32 11.05 1.87 6.19
CA LEU A 32 9.62 1.60 5.98
C LEU A 32 9.08 0.55 6.96
N GLY A 33 9.83 -0.51 7.25
CA GLY A 33 9.41 -1.57 8.16
C GLY A 33 9.14 -1.06 9.58
N ALA A 34 10.00 -0.18 10.10
CA ALA A 34 9.79 0.44 11.42
C ALA A 34 8.58 1.38 11.42
N ASP A 35 8.41 2.18 10.36
CA ASP A 35 7.26 3.08 10.21
C ASP A 35 5.93 2.32 10.12
N LEU A 36 5.89 1.22 9.36
CA LEU A 36 4.72 0.35 9.26
C LEU A 36 4.33 -0.21 10.62
N ILE A 37 5.27 -0.79 11.35
CA ILE A 37 5.01 -1.36 12.69
C ILE A 37 4.50 -0.31 13.66
N ALA A 38 5.01 0.93 13.59
CA ALA A 38 4.60 2.01 14.47
C ALA A 38 3.17 2.52 14.18
N ARG A 39 2.68 2.36 12.94
CA ARG A 39 1.37 2.88 12.49
C ARG A 39 0.26 1.84 12.48
N LEU A 40 0.60 0.57 12.27
CA LEU A 40 -0.37 -0.51 12.18
C LEU A 40 -0.91 -0.87 13.57
N ARG A 41 -2.20 -1.20 13.63
CA ARG A 41 -2.81 -1.75 14.85
C ARG A 41 -2.26 -3.14 15.10
N GLU A 42 -2.33 -3.61 16.35
CA GLU A 42 -1.80 -4.92 16.75
C GLU A 42 -2.28 -6.07 15.85
N GLN A 43 -3.57 -6.11 15.51
CA GLN A 43 -4.13 -7.13 14.62
C GLN A 43 -3.50 -7.10 13.22
N GLU A 44 -3.26 -5.91 12.67
CA GLU A 44 -2.64 -5.72 11.35
C GLU A 44 -1.16 -6.10 11.38
N THR A 45 -0.46 -5.69 12.45
CA THR A 45 0.94 -6.09 12.69
C THR A 45 1.08 -7.61 12.83
N ASN A 46 0.13 -8.28 13.49
CA ASN A 46 0.13 -9.74 13.62
C ASN A 46 -0.14 -10.44 12.28
N ALA A 47 -1.06 -9.94 11.47
CA ALA A 47 -1.30 -10.45 10.13
C ALA A 47 -0.07 -10.29 9.23
N LEU A 48 0.59 -9.12 9.30
CA LEU A 48 1.82 -8.85 8.57
C LEU A 48 2.96 -9.76 9.02
N ARG A 49 3.11 -9.97 10.34
CA ARG A 49 4.08 -10.90 10.93
C ARG A 49 3.87 -12.33 10.44
N ALA A 50 2.62 -12.79 10.37
CA ALA A 50 2.28 -14.11 9.87
C ALA A 50 2.66 -14.26 8.39
N ALA A 51 2.37 -13.26 7.56
CA ALA A 51 2.73 -13.26 6.15
C ALA A 51 4.27 -13.31 5.93
N VAL A 52 5.04 -12.50 6.68
CA VAL A 52 6.51 -12.55 6.63
C VAL A 52 7.03 -13.92 7.10
N THR A 53 6.48 -14.47 8.18
CA THR A 53 6.89 -15.78 8.71
C THR A 53 6.59 -16.91 7.71
N ALA A 54 5.46 -16.85 7.00
CA ALA A 54 5.12 -17.81 5.96
C ALA A 54 6.08 -17.71 4.76
N LEU A 55 6.42 -16.49 4.34
CA LEU A 55 7.38 -16.24 3.27
C LEU A 55 8.80 -16.75 3.63
N GLU A 56 9.25 -16.52 4.86
CA GLU A 56 10.51 -17.09 5.37
C GLU A 56 10.48 -18.62 5.40
N SER A 57 9.36 -19.20 5.82
CA SER A 57 9.16 -20.66 5.83
C SER A 57 9.13 -21.27 4.42
N ALA A 58 8.72 -20.48 3.42
CA ALA A 58 8.79 -20.82 2.00
C ALA A 58 10.21 -20.66 1.40
N GLY A 59 11.21 -20.30 2.23
CA GLY A 59 12.62 -20.24 1.85
C GLY A 59 13.09 -18.89 1.31
N TRP A 60 12.32 -17.81 1.50
CA TRP A 60 12.81 -16.46 1.25
C TRP A 60 13.72 -16.00 2.40
N HIS A 61 14.91 -15.50 2.08
CA HIS A 61 15.84 -14.94 3.07
C HIS A 61 16.54 -13.70 2.53
N SER A 62 16.73 -12.69 3.37
CA SER A 62 17.40 -11.43 3.01
C SER A 62 18.86 -11.61 2.58
N SER A 63 19.51 -12.69 3.00
CA SER A 63 20.90 -13.04 2.66
C SER A 63 21.07 -13.72 1.29
N THR A 64 19.98 -14.06 0.59
CA THR A 64 20.04 -14.70 -0.73
C THR A 64 20.25 -13.69 -1.86
N THR A 65 20.62 -14.17 -3.05
CA THR A 65 20.81 -13.29 -4.22
C THR A 65 19.52 -12.59 -4.60
N ASP A 66 19.60 -11.45 -5.28
CA ASP A 66 18.41 -10.70 -5.74
C ASP A 66 17.49 -11.57 -6.61
N ALA A 67 18.08 -12.36 -7.51
CA ALA A 67 17.35 -13.27 -8.40
C ALA A 67 16.57 -14.34 -7.61
N GLU A 68 17.19 -14.92 -6.57
CA GLU A 68 16.52 -15.88 -5.69
C GLU A 68 15.41 -15.23 -4.87
N ARG A 69 15.64 -14.03 -4.33
CA ARG A 69 14.61 -13.27 -3.59
C ARG A 69 13.39 -12.98 -4.46
N VAL A 70 13.60 -12.53 -5.70
CA VAL A 70 12.52 -12.28 -6.66
C VAL A 70 11.79 -13.57 -7.01
N ALA A 71 12.52 -14.67 -7.28
CA ALA A 71 11.91 -15.95 -7.61
C ALA A 71 11.06 -16.50 -6.47
N ARG A 72 11.56 -16.43 -5.22
CA ARG A 72 10.83 -16.86 -4.02
C ARG A 72 9.61 -15.99 -3.73
N MET A 73 9.74 -14.67 -3.87
CA MET A 73 8.60 -13.76 -3.72
C MET A 73 7.52 -14.06 -4.77
N SER A 74 7.91 -14.31 -6.02
CA SER A 74 6.99 -14.66 -7.11
C SER A 74 6.27 -15.98 -6.84
N GLN A 75 7.02 -17.01 -6.42
CA GLN A 75 6.44 -18.29 -6.03
C GLN A 75 5.45 -18.14 -4.87
N PHE A 76 5.79 -17.32 -3.87
CA PHE A 76 4.92 -17.06 -2.73
C PHE A 76 3.63 -16.33 -3.13
N ALA A 77 3.71 -15.38 -4.07
CA ALA A 77 2.54 -14.70 -4.61
C ALA A 77 1.55 -15.65 -5.31
N GLU A 78 2.05 -16.72 -5.92
CA GLU A 78 1.23 -17.76 -6.55
C GLU A 78 0.67 -18.76 -5.53
N SER A 79 1.49 -19.20 -4.57
CA SER A 79 1.09 -20.24 -3.61
C SER A 79 0.20 -19.72 -2.48
N GLU A 80 0.45 -18.48 -2.03
CA GLU A 80 -0.20 -17.87 -0.86
C GLU A 80 -0.71 -16.46 -1.19
N PRO A 81 -1.63 -16.32 -2.17
CA PRO A 81 -2.02 -15.01 -2.73
C PRO A 81 -2.63 -14.06 -1.69
N GLU A 82 -3.35 -14.57 -0.70
CA GLU A 82 -3.95 -13.76 0.35
C GLU A 82 -2.91 -13.15 1.30
N LEU A 83 -1.88 -13.93 1.66
CA LEU A 83 -0.78 -13.46 2.50
C LEU A 83 0.13 -12.50 1.74
N PHE A 84 0.39 -12.78 0.46
CA PHE A 84 1.10 -11.86 -0.42
C PHE A 84 0.36 -10.53 -0.58
N GLU A 85 -0.97 -10.53 -0.70
CA GLU A 85 -1.76 -9.31 -0.77
C GLU A 85 -1.64 -8.45 0.50
N ILE A 86 -1.52 -9.05 1.68
CA ILE A 86 -1.26 -8.31 2.92
C ILE A 86 0.10 -7.60 2.84
N LEU A 87 1.16 -8.31 2.45
CA LEU A 87 2.51 -7.74 2.30
C LEU A 87 2.50 -6.60 1.29
N ARG A 88 2.02 -6.87 0.07
CA ARG A 88 1.97 -5.90 -1.02
C ARG A 88 1.19 -4.66 -0.62
N ARG A 89 0.02 -4.81 0.00
CA ARG A 89 -0.81 -3.70 0.42
C ARG A 89 -0.12 -2.82 1.45
N CYS A 90 0.42 -3.42 2.51
CA CYS A 90 1.12 -2.68 3.56
C CYS A 90 2.34 -1.94 3.00
N VAL A 91 3.17 -2.61 2.20
CA VAL A 91 4.38 -2.03 1.61
C VAL A 91 4.03 -0.86 0.68
N TYR A 92 3.12 -1.03 -0.26
CA TYR A 92 2.79 0.03 -1.23
C TYR A 92 2.14 1.24 -0.56
N PHE A 93 1.16 1.03 0.33
CA PHE A 93 0.54 2.16 1.02
C PHE A 93 1.52 2.87 1.95
N GLY A 94 2.37 2.13 2.66
CA GLY A 94 3.39 2.72 3.52
C GLY A 94 4.46 3.50 2.73
N TYR A 95 4.92 2.97 1.61
CA TYR A 95 5.96 3.58 0.77
C TYR A 95 5.49 4.91 0.18
N TYR A 96 4.32 4.93 -0.46
CA TYR A 96 3.79 6.15 -1.08
C TYR A 96 3.28 7.18 -0.07
N ALA A 97 3.16 6.81 1.21
CA ALA A 97 2.89 7.74 2.30
C ALA A 97 4.16 8.38 2.90
N GLN A 98 5.37 7.98 2.47
CA GLN A 98 6.61 8.54 3.00
C GLN A 98 6.86 9.96 2.49
N PRO A 99 7.24 10.93 3.36
CA PRO A 99 7.46 12.32 2.95
C PRO A 99 8.46 12.48 1.79
N ARG A 100 9.55 11.69 1.79
CA ARG A 100 10.56 11.73 0.70
C ARG A 100 9.97 11.27 -0.64
N VAL A 101 9.12 10.24 -0.63
CA VAL A 101 8.42 9.75 -1.84
C VAL A 101 7.37 10.75 -2.32
N VAL A 102 6.62 11.37 -1.39
CA VAL A 102 5.66 12.44 -1.74
C VAL A 102 6.38 13.65 -2.35
N SER A 103 7.58 13.99 -1.86
CA SER A 103 8.40 15.05 -2.46
C SER A 103 8.80 14.75 -3.90
N VAL A 104 9.22 13.50 -4.18
CA VAL A 104 9.53 13.05 -5.56
C VAL A 104 8.29 13.19 -6.46
N LEU A 105 7.14 12.71 -6.00
CA LEU A 105 5.88 12.82 -6.74
C LEU A 105 5.48 14.28 -7.04
N ARG A 106 5.66 15.19 -6.08
CA ARG A 106 5.43 16.62 -6.30
C ARG A 106 6.40 17.21 -7.33
N GLY A 107 7.65 16.77 -7.32
CA GLY A 107 8.65 17.15 -8.33
C GLY A 107 8.26 16.75 -9.76
N LEU A 108 7.50 15.66 -9.89
CA LEU A 108 6.93 15.20 -11.18
C LEU A 108 5.63 15.92 -11.56
N GLY A 109 5.14 16.86 -10.75
CA GLY A 109 3.93 17.64 -11.01
C GLY A 109 2.63 17.04 -10.48
N TYR A 110 2.68 15.96 -9.68
CA TYR A 110 1.48 15.43 -9.02
C TYR A 110 1.08 16.32 -7.83
N ASP A 111 -0.18 16.75 -7.79
CA ASP A 111 -0.76 17.47 -6.63
C ASP A 111 -1.10 16.47 -5.51
N ILE A 112 -0.06 15.89 -4.88
CA ILE A 112 -0.20 14.96 -3.76
C ILE A 112 0.11 15.69 -2.45
N ASN A 113 -0.75 15.49 -1.45
CA ASN A 113 -0.60 16.08 -0.12
C ASN A 113 -0.36 15.00 0.93
N GLU A 114 0.73 15.14 1.69
CA GLU A 114 1.06 14.26 2.83
C GLU A 114 -0.05 14.26 3.89
N ALA A 115 -0.68 15.43 4.07
CA ALA A 115 -1.89 15.60 4.88
C ALA A 115 -2.87 16.46 4.08
N PRO A 116 -3.88 15.85 3.42
CA PRO A 116 -4.83 16.61 2.62
C PRO A 116 -5.68 17.56 3.46
N GLN A 117 -5.84 17.33 4.77
CA GLN A 117 -6.56 18.26 5.64
C GLN A 117 -5.58 19.22 6.35
N PRO A 118 -5.92 20.52 6.49
CA PRO A 118 -7.20 21.15 6.14
C PRO A 118 -7.27 21.71 4.70
N ARG A 119 -6.19 21.66 3.93
CA ARG A 119 -6.06 22.43 2.66
C ARG A 119 -6.79 21.81 1.46
N GLY A 120 -7.19 20.55 1.56
CA GLY A 120 -7.74 19.75 0.47
C GLY A 120 -6.75 19.49 -0.66
N TYR A 121 -7.28 19.01 -1.77
CA TYR A 121 -6.62 19.06 -3.08
C TYR A 121 -7.15 20.27 -3.84
N ARG A 122 -6.34 20.83 -4.75
CA ARG A 122 -6.87 21.85 -5.67
C ARG A 122 -7.80 21.15 -6.65
N MET A 123 -9.09 21.41 -6.50
CA MET A 123 -10.10 20.95 -7.43
C MET A 123 -10.74 22.15 -8.11
N ASP A 124 -11.13 21.98 -9.37
CA ASP A 124 -11.96 22.98 -10.04
C ASP A 124 -13.27 23.18 -9.24
N PRO A 125 -13.80 24.41 -9.19
CA PRO A 125 -15.09 24.65 -8.56
C PRO A 125 -16.14 23.73 -9.17
N LEU A 126 -16.87 23.01 -8.30
CA LEU A 126 -18.04 22.24 -8.71
C LEU A 126 -19.00 23.15 -9.48
N THR A 127 -19.26 22.84 -10.74
CA THR A 127 -20.24 23.56 -11.55
C THR A 127 -21.56 22.81 -11.57
N THR A 128 -22.65 23.52 -11.87
CA THR A 128 -23.96 22.91 -12.07
C THR A 128 -23.95 21.89 -13.21
N LYS A 129 -23.06 22.01 -14.20
CA LYS A 129 -22.88 21.03 -15.28
C LYS A 129 -22.33 19.69 -14.77
N ASP A 130 -21.45 19.72 -13.78
CA ASP A 130 -20.84 18.53 -13.18
C ASP A 130 -21.84 17.70 -12.36
N VAL A 131 -22.89 18.37 -11.86
CA VAL A 131 -23.97 17.74 -11.09
C VAL A 131 -25.31 17.66 -11.84
N ALA A 132 -25.42 18.22 -13.04
CA ALA A 132 -26.66 18.26 -13.82
C ALA A 132 -27.15 16.87 -14.24
N GLY A 133 -26.24 15.90 -14.35
CA GLY A 133 -26.57 14.49 -14.59
C GLY A 133 -26.67 13.64 -13.32
N VAL A 134 -26.42 14.22 -12.15
CA VAL A 134 -26.55 13.51 -10.87
C VAL A 134 -28.03 13.51 -10.49
N ASP A 135 -28.64 12.33 -10.50
CA ASP A 135 -30.02 12.16 -10.08
C ASP A 135 -30.19 12.64 -8.62
N THR A 136 -30.84 13.80 -8.46
CA THR A 136 -31.09 14.46 -7.17
C THR A 136 -32.10 13.70 -6.30
N ARG A 137 -32.71 12.62 -6.81
CA ARG A 137 -33.52 11.68 -6.02
C ARG A 137 -32.68 10.57 -5.37
N ARG A 138 -31.35 10.58 -5.50
CA ARG A 138 -30.43 9.72 -4.74
C ARG A 138 -30.31 10.15 -3.27
N LEU A 139 -31.44 10.36 -2.58
CA LEU A 139 -31.54 10.25 -1.12
C LEU A 139 -31.73 8.78 -0.73
N VAL A 140 -30.95 7.88 -1.32
CA VAL A 140 -30.94 6.49 -0.89
C VAL A 140 -29.61 6.27 -0.21
N TRP A 141 -29.63 6.32 1.12
CA TRP A 141 -28.58 5.66 1.88
C TRP A 141 -28.59 4.18 1.47
N ILE A 142 -27.54 3.76 0.75
CA ILE A 142 -27.35 2.37 0.37
C ILE A 142 -26.35 1.80 1.38
N PRO A 143 -26.77 0.88 2.27
CA PRO A 143 -25.82 0.24 3.16
C PRO A 143 -24.74 -0.47 2.36
N ALA A 144 -23.51 -0.49 2.88
CA ALA A 144 -22.32 -0.97 2.15
C ALA A 144 -22.51 -2.36 1.51
N ASN A 145 -23.28 -3.24 2.16
CA ASN A 145 -23.58 -4.58 1.65
C ASN A 145 -24.56 -4.62 0.43
N ARG A 146 -25.13 -3.49 0.03
CA ARG A 146 -26.09 -3.37 -1.10
C ARG A 146 -25.55 -2.58 -2.29
N VAL A 147 -24.32 -2.06 -2.22
CA VAL A 147 -23.73 -1.26 -3.32
C VAL A 147 -23.49 -2.12 -4.57
N GLY A 148 -23.00 -3.35 -4.40
CA GLY A 148 -22.65 -4.24 -5.52
C GLY A 148 -23.83 -4.79 -6.33
N THR A 149 -25.05 -4.73 -5.82
CA THR A 149 -26.28 -5.15 -6.52
C THR A 149 -26.93 -4.00 -7.30
N VAL A 150 -26.70 -2.75 -6.91
CA VAL A 150 -27.24 -1.57 -7.59
C VAL A 150 -26.45 -1.27 -8.87
N LEU A 151 -25.13 -1.41 -8.85
CA LEU A 151 -24.27 -1.15 -10.02
C LEU A 151 -24.53 -2.13 -11.18
N ARG A 152 -24.93 -3.37 -10.89
CA ARG A 152 -25.23 -4.39 -11.92
C ARG A 152 -26.54 -4.20 -12.68
N ARG A 153 -27.43 -3.32 -12.22
CA ARG A 153 -28.72 -3.04 -12.87
C ARG A 153 -28.73 -1.74 -13.69
N ALA A 154 -27.64 -0.98 -13.65
CA ALA A 154 -27.49 0.30 -14.34
C ALA A 154 -26.57 0.22 -15.58
N SER A 155 -26.17 -1.00 -15.98
CA SER A 155 -25.47 -1.33 -17.22
C SER A 155 -26.42 -2.05 -18.17
#